data_AF-A0A5E4ISE8-F1
#
_entry.id   AF-A0A5E4ISE8-F1
#
_cell.length_a   1.000
_cell.length_b   1.000
_cell.length_c   1.000
_cell.angle_alpha   90.00
_cell.angle_beta   90.00
_cell.angle_gamma   90.00
#
_symmetry.space_group_name_H-M   'P 1'
#
loop_
_entity.id
_entity.type
_entity.pdbx_description
1 polymer ?
#
loop_
_entity_poly.entity_id
_entity_poly.type
_entity_poly.pdbx_seq_one_letter_code
_entity_poly.pdbx_strand_id
1 'polypeptide(L)'
;MKKRGQMEAPIELFVAVIVLAMSLALAFTVMSRTDEGKCIATLRTETDKLQAAMLDVAFASPPTTRTVLFSMTRCGNVAVDGLRFVYYSKPEWCELCQAHYGGCWQIVPVSKDKDGSYKVVSDAVSCVNIAGDIFLRQDPACDELSNNPCPPNDQDCKSGVPRGIWTGDPDSPSRWLTMGKTATGTSYRITLTKSVTAGSSESGQGTESGEIIVCARSATAQSSTP
;
A
#
# COMPACT_ATOMS: atom_id res chain seq x y z
N MET A 1 -27.72 31.13 66.98
CA MET A 1 -28.39 30.55 65.79
C MET A 1 -27.36 30.47 64.66
N LYS A 2 -26.84 29.28 64.37
CA LYS A 2 -25.82 29.07 63.32
C LYS A 2 -26.48 28.25 62.21
N LYS A 3 -26.95 28.90 61.14
CA LYS A 3 -27.48 28.19 59.97
C LYS A 3 -26.31 27.61 59.18
N ARG A 4 -26.32 26.29 59.03
CA ARG A 4 -25.45 25.50 58.14
C ARG A 4 -25.56 26.06 56.72
N GLY A 5 -24.44 26.45 56.14
CA GLY A 5 -24.29 26.85 54.74
C GLY A 5 -23.13 26.08 54.10
N GLN A 6 -23.17 24.76 54.18
CA GLN A 6 -22.17 23.88 53.55
C GLN A 6 -22.85 22.56 53.19
N MET A 7 -23.09 22.33 51.89
CA MET A 7 -23.08 21.04 51.16
C MET A 7 -23.96 21.11 49.90
N GLU A 8 -23.60 21.93 48.91
CA GLU A 8 -24.13 21.80 47.52
C GLU A 8 -23.02 22.00 46.47
N ALA A 9 -21.99 22.80 46.77
CA ALA A 9 -20.85 23.04 45.88
C ALA A 9 -19.99 21.82 45.43
N PRO A 10 -19.78 20.73 46.21
CA PRO A 10 -18.90 19.65 45.77
C PRO A 10 -19.50 18.83 44.62
N ILE A 11 -20.81 18.57 44.65
CA ILE A 11 -21.47 17.69 43.67
C ILE A 11 -21.52 18.36 42.29
N GLU A 12 -21.87 19.64 42.22
CA GLU A 12 -21.88 20.39 40.96
C GLU A 12 -20.49 20.46 40.31
N LEU A 13 -19.44 20.63 41.12
CA LEU A 13 -18.06 20.62 40.62
C LEU A 13 -17.68 19.24 40.06
N PHE A 14 -18.06 18.15 40.73
CA PHE A 14 -17.82 16.79 40.24
C PHE A 14 -18.56 16.53 38.92
N VAL A 15 -19.82 16.93 38.81
CA VAL A 15 -20.61 16.78 37.58
C VAL A 15 -19.98 17.61 36.46
N ALA A 16 -19.59 18.86 36.72
CA ALA A 16 -18.93 19.72 35.73
C ALA A 16 -17.60 19.11 35.23
N VAL A 17 -16.79 18.54 36.11
CA VAL A 17 -15.53 17.87 35.72
C VAL A 17 -15.78 16.62 34.87
N ILE A 18 -16.79 15.80 35.23
CA ILE A 18 -17.15 14.61 34.45
C ILE A 18 -17.64 15.02 33.06
N VAL A 19 -18.53 16.01 32.96
CA VAL A 19 -19.05 16.51 31.69
C VAL A 19 -17.93 17.08 30.83
N LEU A 20 -17.01 17.85 31.42
CA LEU A 20 -15.85 18.39 30.71
C LEU A 20 -14.92 17.27 30.21
N ALA A 21 -14.61 16.27 31.05
CA ALA A 21 -13.77 15.14 30.68
C ALA A 21 -14.39 14.29 29.57
N MET A 22 -15.70 14.01 29.64
CA MET A 22 -16.40 13.28 28.59
C MET A 22 -16.44 14.09 27.28
N SER A 23 -16.64 15.41 27.35
CA SER A 23 -16.65 16.29 26.18
C SER A 23 -15.28 16.34 25.49
N LEU A 24 -14.20 16.43 26.28
CA LEU A 24 -12.83 16.36 25.78
C LEU A 24 -12.54 15.00 25.15
N ALA A 25 -12.91 13.89 25.80
CA ALA A 25 -12.70 12.54 25.27
C ALA A 25 -13.40 12.34 23.91
N LEU A 26 -14.63 12.84 23.76
CA LEU A 26 -15.35 12.82 22.50
C LEU A 26 -14.66 13.70 21.44
N ALA A 27 -14.25 14.90 21.80
CA ALA A 27 -13.53 15.81 20.90
C ALA A 27 -12.22 15.17 20.39
N PHE A 28 -11.42 14.57 21.26
CA PHE A 28 -10.20 13.85 20.87
C PHE A 28 -10.50 12.65 19.97
N THR A 29 -11.57 11.91 20.24
CA THR A 29 -11.96 10.77 19.40
C THR A 29 -12.34 11.22 17.98
N VAL A 30 -13.09 12.32 17.86
CA VAL A 30 -13.49 12.88 16.56
C VAL A 30 -12.29 13.46 15.81
N MET A 31 -11.40 14.19 16.49
CA MET A 31 -10.17 14.72 15.90
C MET A 31 -9.27 13.58 15.40
N SER A 32 -9.04 12.55 16.23
CA SER A 32 -8.22 11.40 15.85
C SER A 32 -8.76 10.66 14.63
N ARG A 33 -10.08 10.46 14.53
CA ARG A 33 -10.70 9.84 13.34
C ARG A 33 -10.57 10.71 12.11
N THR A 34 -10.68 12.03 12.27
CA THR A 34 -10.57 12.99 11.16
C THR A 34 -9.14 13.02 10.61
N ASP A 35 -8.13 13.02 11.48
CA ASP A 35 -6.73 13.01 11.08
C ASP A 35 -6.32 11.68 10.44
N GLU A 36 -6.85 10.57 10.96
CA GLU A 36 -6.71 9.25 10.33
C GLU A 36 -7.29 9.24 8.90
N GLY A 37 -8.51 9.76 8.72
CA GLY A 37 -9.13 9.87 7.39
C GLY A 37 -8.34 10.75 6.41
N LYS A 38 -7.81 11.89 6.85
CA LYS A 38 -6.94 12.76 6.03
C LYS A 38 -5.64 12.06 5.64
N CYS A 39 -5.04 11.32 6.56
CA CYS A 39 -3.83 10.54 6.31
C CYS A 39 -4.09 9.43 5.28
N ILE A 40 -5.19 8.67 5.41
CA ILE A 40 -5.58 7.65 4.43
C ILE A 40 -5.87 8.27 3.06
N ALA A 41 -6.50 9.43 2.99
CA ALA A 41 -6.70 10.16 1.73
C ALA A 41 -5.36 10.61 1.09
N THR A 42 -4.38 10.94 1.92
CA THR A 42 -3.02 11.28 1.45
C THR A 42 -2.33 10.03 0.91
N LEU A 43 -2.43 8.90 1.62
CA LEU A 43 -1.92 7.60 1.16
C LEU A 43 -2.55 7.20 -0.18
N ARG A 44 -3.87 7.39 -0.34
CA ARG A 44 -4.57 7.20 -1.62
C ARG A 44 -3.99 8.09 -2.72
N THR A 45 -3.70 9.35 -2.41
CA THR A 45 -3.08 10.26 -3.38
C THR A 45 -1.68 9.77 -3.80
N GLU A 46 -0.91 9.16 -2.89
CA GLU A 46 0.40 8.57 -3.21
C GLU A 46 0.28 7.30 -4.06
N THR A 47 -0.69 6.42 -3.78
CA THR A 47 -0.96 5.24 -4.60
C THR A 47 -1.49 5.63 -5.98
N ASP A 48 -2.32 6.68 -6.09
CA ASP A 48 -2.79 7.22 -7.38
C ASP A 48 -1.65 7.83 -8.20
N LYS A 49 -0.64 8.45 -7.56
CA LYS A 49 0.58 8.91 -8.26
C LYS A 49 1.38 7.74 -8.83
N LEU A 50 1.50 6.64 -8.09
CA LEU A 50 2.13 5.42 -8.59
C LEU A 50 1.33 4.82 -9.75
N GLN A 51 0.00 4.79 -9.65
CA GLN A 51 -0.89 4.35 -10.72
C GLN A 51 -0.67 5.18 -11.99
N ALA A 52 -0.66 6.52 -11.87
CA ALA A 52 -0.43 7.41 -13.00
C ALA A 52 0.96 7.18 -13.61
N ALA A 53 2.01 7.02 -12.79
CA ALA A 53 3.35 6.71 -13.27
C ALA A 53 3.44 5.35 -13.97
N MET A 54 2.73 4.32 -13.48
CA MET A 54 2.64 3.02 -14.15
C MET A 54 1.93 3.13 -15.50
N LEU A 55 0.84 3.88 -15.60
CA LEU A 55 0.13 4.12 -16.86
C LEU A 55 1.00 4.88 -17.86
N ASP A 56 1.66 5.96 -17.41
CA ASP A 56 2.61 6.72 -18.21
C ASP A 56 3.69 5.82 -18.81
N VAL A 57 4.32 4.99 -17.98
CA VAL A 57 5.39 4.08 -18.41
C VAL A 57 4.84 3.00 -19.34
N ALA A 58 3.67 2.42 -19.02
CA ALA A 58 3.06 1.36 -19.82
C ALA A 58 2.72 1.83 -21.25
N PHE A 59 2.17 3.04 -21.41
CA PHE A 59 1.72 3.55 -22.71
C PHE A 59 2.80 4.31 -23.50
N ALA A 60 3.88 4.74 -22.85
CA ALA A 60 4.98 5.42 -23.54
C ALA A 60 5.85 4.45 -24.36
N SER A 61 6.63 5.03 -25.29
CA SER A 61 7.65 4.30 -26.05
C SER A 61 8.86 4.02 -25.16
N PRO A 62 9.47 2.82 -25.21
CA PRO A 62 10.72 2.57 -24.50
C PRO A 62 11.90 3.37 -25.13
N PRO A 63 12.92 3.77 -24.35
CA PRO A 63 12.98 3.72 -22.89
C PRO A 63 12.19 4.88 -22.28
N THR A 64 11.23 4.55 -21.40
CA THR A 64 10.53 5.57 -20.58
C THR A 64 10.67 5.20 -19.12
N THR A 65 11.04 6.19 -18.30
CA THR A 65 11.24 6.04 -16.86
C THR A 65 10.43 7.07 -16.09
N ARG A 66 9.79 6.64 -15.00
CA ARG A 66 9.13 7.52 -14.02
C ARG A 66 9.58 7.14 -12.61
N THR A 67 9.83 8.12 -11.77
CA THR A 67 10.16 7.91 -10.36
C THR A 67 9.13 8.58 -9.48
N VAL A 68 8.60 7.83 -8.52
CA VAL A 68 7.63 8.31 -7.52
C VAL A 68 8.19 8.08 -6.12
N LEU A 69 8.05 9.07 -5.26
CA LEU A 69 8.31 8.92 -3.84
C LEU A 69 7.06 8.38 -3.16
N PHE A 70 7.19 7.27 -2.43
CA PHE A 70 6.11 6.66 -1.66
C PHE A 70 6.51 6.52 -0.20
N SER A 71 5.64 6.91 0.73
CA SER A 71 5.91 6.82 2.16
C SER A 71 4.97 5.82 2.86
N MET A 72 5.58 4.83 3.51
CA MET A 72 4.92 3.90 4.43
C MET A 72 4.61 4.61 5.75
N THR A 73 3.58 5.45 5.72
CA THR A 73 3.15 6.30 6.82
C THR A 73 2.32 5.54 7.87
N ARG A 74 2.13 6.14 9.05
CA ARG A 74 1.18 5.69 10.06
C ARG A 74 0.01 6.67 10.13
N CYS A 75 -1.20 6.16 9.86
CA CYS A 75 -2.46 6.88 9.96
C CYS A 75 -3.19 6.43 11.24
N GLY A 76 -3.00 7.15 12.34
CA GLY A 76 -3.57 6.77 13.64
C GLY A 76 -3.11 5.38 14.07
N ASN A 77 -4.05 4.43 14.13
CA ASN A 77 -3.77 3.04 14.50
C ASN A 77 -3.35 2.15 13.31
N VAL A 78 -3.41 2.65 12.07
CA VAL A 78 -3.03 1.92 10.86
C VAL A 78 -1.61 2.28 10.50
N ALA A 79 -0.66 1.36 10.69
CA ALA A 79 0.71 1.50 10.19
C ALA A 79 0.80 0.83 8.83
N VAL A 80 1.19 1.56 7.78
CA VAL A 80 1.49 0.94 6.50
C VAL A 80 2.85 0.23 6.64
N ASP A 81 2.85 -1.08 6.46
CA ASP A 81 4.02 -1.96 6.65
C ASP A 81 4.51 -2.55 5.33
N GLY A 82 3.74 -2.38 4.25
CA GLY A 82 4.13 -2.84 2.93
C GLY A 82 3.28 -2.25 1.81
N LEU A 83 3.73 -2.49 0.58
CA LEU A 83 3.06 -2.11 -0.65
C LEU A 83 3.12 -3.29 -1.61
N ARG A 84 1.98 -3.67 -2.18
CA ARG A 84 1.89 -4.77 -3.14
C ARG A 84 1.47 -4.22 -4.50
N PHE A 85 2.21 -4.57 -5.54
CA PHE A 85 1.73 -4.50 -6.91
C PHE A 85 1.20 -5.88 -7.26
N VAL A 86 -0.10 -5.99 -7.51
CA VAL A 86 -0.74 -7.28 -7.76
C VAL A 86 -1.53 -7.24 -9.04
N TYR A 87 -1.38 -8.28 -9.86
CA TYR A 87 -2.29 -8.61 -10.93
C TYR A 87 -3.21 -9.74 -10.49
N TYR A 88 -4.50 -9.57 -10.72
CA TYR A 88 -5.48 -10.65 -10.65
C TYR A 88 -5.95 -10.99 -12.06
N SER A 89 -5.86 -12.25 -12.47
CA SER A 89 -6.38 -12.70 -13.77
C SER A 89 -7.88 -12.94 -13.76
N LYS A 90 -8.51 -13.03 -12.58
CA LYS A 90 -9.95 -13.24 -12.45
C LYS A 90 -10.67 -11.95 -12.07
N PRO A 91 -11.72 -11.56 -12.81
CA PRO A 91 -12.58 -10.42 -12.48
C PRO A 91 -13.15 -10.45 -11.06
N GLU A 92 -13.47 -11.63 -10.54
CA GLU A 92 -14.03 -11.81 -9.19
C GLU A 92 -13.08 -11.39 -8.05
N TRP A 93 -11.78 -11.24 -8.32
CA TRP A 93 -10.82 -10.73 -7.33
C TRP A 93 -10.54 -9.23 -7.50
N CYS A 94 -11.17 -8.61 -8.49
CA CYS A 94 -11.06 -7.20 -8.82
C CYS A 94 -12.16 -6.35 -8.18
N GLU A 95 -12.77 -6.80 -7.08
CA GLU A 95 -13.92 -6.12 -6.44
C GLU A 95 -13.63 -4.65 -6.06
N LEU A 96 -12.37 -4.31 -5.83
CA LEU A 96 -11.93 -2.95 -5.53
C LEU A 96 -11.79 -2.05 -6.78
N CYS A 97 -11.97 -2.60 -7.99
CA CYS A 97 -11.78 -1.92 -9.26
C CYS A 97 -13.06 -1.92 -10.11
N GLN A 98 -13.46 -0.73 -10.59
CA GLN A 98 -14.71 -0.56 -11.36
C GLN A 98 -14.62 -1.00 -12.84
N ALA A 99 -13.46 -1.41 -13.34
CA ALA A 99 -13.26 -1.87 -14.72
C ALA A 99 -12.25 -3.03 -14.77
N HIS A 100 -12.73 -4.26 -15.04
CA HIS A 100 -11.92 -5.47 -15.04
C HIS A 100 -12.22 -6.34 -16.29
N TYR A 101 -11.71 -5.95 -17.47
CA TYR A 101 -11.86 -6.76 -18.68
C TYR A 101 -10.84 -7.91 -18.69
N GLY A 102 -11.19 -9.02 -18.02
CA GLY A 102 -10.34 -10.23 -17.97
C GLY A 102 -9.24 -10.23 -16.91
N GLY A 103 -9.26 -9.27 -15.99
CA GLY A 103 -8.30 -9.12 -14.89
C GLY A 103 -8.13 -7.66 -14.47
N CYS A 104 -7.30 -7.41 -13.45
CA CYS A 104 -6.96 -6.06 -13.02
C CYS A 104 -5.58 -6.01 -12.35
N TRP A 105 -4.89 -4.88 -12.52
CA TRP A 105 -3.74 -4.52 -11.72
C TRP A 105 -4.17 -3.63 -10.55
N GLN A 106 -3.58 -3.85 -9.38
CA GLN A 106 -3.83 -3.06 -8.18
C GLN A 106 -2.51 -2.70 -7.48
N ILE A 107 -2.51 -1.51 -6.89
CA ILE A 107 -1.48 -1.04 -5.96
C ILE A 107 -2.13 -1.05 -4.58
N VAL A 108 -1.69 -1.97 -3.73
CA VAL A 108 -2.36 -2.31 -2.48
C VAL A 108 -1.44 -2.02 -1.30
N PRO A 109 -1.65 -0.91 -0.56
CA PRO A 109 -0.99 -0.69 0.71
C PRO A 109 -1.52 -1.67 1.76
N VAL A 110 -0.62 -2.20 2.58
CA VAL A 110 -0.95 -3.19 3.60
C VAL A 110 -0.39 -2.81 4.96
N SER A 111 -1.14 -3.16 6.00
CA SER A 111 -0.79 -2.95 7.41
C SER A 111 -0.75 -4.28 8.16
N LYS A 112 0.15 -4.46 9.11
CA LYS A 112 0.09 -5.59 10.04
C LYS A 112 -0.93 -5.32 11.14
N ASP A 113 -1.80 -6.29 11.39
CA ASP A 113 -2.63 -6.29 12.58
C ASP A 113 -1.86 -6.77 13.82
N LYS A 114 -2.54 -6.76 14.97
CA LYS A 114 -1.96 -7.16 16.26
C LYS A 114 -1.48 -8.62 16.27
N ASP A 115 -2.04 -9.47 15.43
CA ASP A 115 -1.72 -10.90 15.32
C ASP A 115 -0.60 -11.16 14.29
N GLY A 116 -0.02 -10.08 13.75
CA GLY A 116 1.03 -10.08 12.73
C GLY A 116 0.53 -10.32 11.32
N SER A 117 -0.79 -10.34 11.10
CA SER A 117 -1.40 -10.61 9.79
C SER A 117 -1.51 -9.34 8.97
N TYR A 118 -1.13 -9.42 7.70
CA TYR A 118 -1.30 -8.30 6.77
C TYR A 118 -2.77 -8.14 6.39
N LYS A 119 -3.25 -6.91 6.50
CA LYS A 119 -4.58 -6.47 6.07
C LYS A 119 -4.45 -5.36 5.04
N VAL A 120 -5.38 -5.36 4.10
CA VAL A 120 -5.47 -4.34 3.05
C VAL A 120 -5.99 -3.04 3.66
N VAL A 121 -5.33 -1.92 3.34
CA VAL A 121 -5.87 -0.58 3.61
C VAL A 121 -6.76 -0.19 2.42
N SER A 122 -8.00 -0.69 2.42
CA SER A 122 -8.92 -0.67 1.27
C SER A 122 -9.12 0.70 0.64
N ASP A 123 -9.24 1.74 1.47
CA ASP A 123 -9.55 3.10 1.02
C ASP A 123 -8.40 3.79 0.29
N ALA A 124 -7.21 3.18 0.29
CA ALA A 124 -6.01 3.65 -0.40
C ALA A 124 -5.55 2.72 -1.53
N VAL A 125 -6.36 1.73 -1.92
CA VAL A 125 -6.07 0.88 -3.08
C VAL A 125 -6.29 1.67 -4.38
N SER A 126 -5.33 1.60 -5.29
CA SER A 126 -5.44 2.20 -6.63
C SER A 126 -5.44 1.10 -7.70
N CYS A 127 -6.36 1.22 -8.66
CA CYS A 127 -6.51 0.27 -9.75
C CYS A 127 -5.80 0.80 -11.00
N VAL A 128 -4.93 -0.02 -11.58
CA VAL A 128 -4.14 0.34 -12.75
C VAL A 128 -4.78 -0.29 -13.98
N ASN A 129 -5.29 0.54 -14.89
CA ASN A 129 -5.94 0.08 -16.12
C ASN A 129 -4.91 -0.13 -17.25
N ILE A 130 -4.04 -1.12 -17.05
CA ILE A 130 -3.08 -1.59 -18.05
C ILE A 130 -3.40 -3.03 -18.44
N ALA A 131 -2.92 -3.46 -19.60
CA ALA A 131 -3.16 -4.80 -20.11
C ALA A 131 -2.58 -5.88 -19.17
N GLY A 132 -3.30 -6.99 -19.04
CA GLY A 132 -2.93 -8.10 -18.16
C GLY A 132 -1.72 -8.89 -18.64
N ASP A 133 -1.30 -8.75 -19.89
CA ASP A 133 -0.09 -9.34 -20.46
C ASP A 133 1.18 -8.52 -20.15
N ILE A 134 1.06 -7.32 -19.56
CA ILE A 134 2.21 -6.59 -19.04
C ILE A 134 2.77 -7.33 -17.83
N PHE A 135 4.10 -7.48 -17.76
CA PHE A 135 4.80 -8.07 -16.63
C PHE A 135 5.53 -6.99 -15.83
N LEU A 136 5.40 -7.04 -14.51
CA LEU A 136 6.27 -6.28 -13.63
C LEU A 136 7.43 -7.17 -13.20
N ARG A 137 8.66 -6.67 -13.31
CA ARG A 137 9.87 -7.35 -12.83
C ARG A 137 10.64 -6.46 -11.88
N GLN A 138 11.35 -7.05 -10.94
CA GLN A 138 12.27 -6.31 -10.09
C GLN A 138 13.60 -6.06 -10.82
N ASP A 139 14.17 -4.87 -10.61
CA ASP A 139 15.59 -4.62 -10.90
C ASP A 139 16.49 -5.25 -9.81
N PRO A 140 17.39 -6.18 -10.14
CA PRO A 140 18.28 -6.83 -9.17
C PRO A 140 19.27 -5.86 -8.52
N ALA A 141 19.47 -4.65 -9.06
CA ALA A 141 20.31 -3.60 -8.47
C ALA A 141 19.57 -2.73 -7.44
N CYS A 142 18.36 -3.11 -7.02
CA CYS A 142 17.50 -2.34 -6.12
C CYS A 142 17.09 -3.16 -4.89
N ASP A 143 16.37 -2.54 -3.96
CA ASP A 143 15.90 -3.23 -2.75
C ASP A 143 15.05 -4.45 -3.13
N GLU A 144 15.21 -5.54 -2.37
CA GLU A 144 14.54 -6.81 -2.66
C GLU A 144 13.01 -6.65 -2.65
N LEU A 145 12.36 -7.17 -3.68
CA LEU A 145 10.92 -7.31 -3.79
C LEU A 145 10.58 -8.80 -3.85
N SER A 146 9.45 -9.15 -3.27
CA SER A 146 8.99 -10.53 -3.24
C SER A 146 7.97 -10.80 -4.34
N ASN A 147 8.09 -11.94 -5.01
CA ASN A 147 7.12 -12.41 -6.00
C ASN A 147 5.87 -13.07 -5.38
N ASN A 148 5.67 -12.91 -4.08
CA ASN A 148 4.52 -13.42 -3.34
C ASN A 148 3.85 -12.30 -2.52
N PRO A 149 2.67 -12.54 -1.92
CA PRO A 149 1.96 -11.54 -1.11
C PRO A 149 2.70 -11.06 0.15
N CYS A 150 3.77 -11.75 0.53
CA CYS A 150 4.57 -11.43 1.69
C CYS A 150 5.78 -10.58 1.29
N PRO A 151 6.19 -9.62 2.12
CA PRO A 151 7.49 -8.98 1.95
C PRO A 151 8.65 -9.98 1.98
N PRO A 152 9.81 -9.65 1.39
CA PRO A 152 10.96 -10.56 1.26
C PRO A 152 11.43 -11.17 2.59
N ASN A 153 11.37 -10.38 3.67
CA ASN A 153 11.84 -10.77 5.00
C ASN A 153 10.80 -11.52 5.85
N ASP A 154 9.69 -11.97 5.26
CA ASP A 154 8.52 -12.48 6.01
C ASP A 154 7.87 -13.67 5.28
N GLN A 155 8.58 -14.80 5.13
CA GLN A 155 8.13 -15.92 4.29
C GLN A 155 6.87 -16.65 4.79
N ASP A 156 6.65 -16.71 6.11
CA ASP A 156 5.44 -17.28 6.73
C ASP A 156 4.42 -16.19 7.08
N CYS A 157 4.46 -15.06 6.38
CA CYS A 157 3.56 -13.98 6.72
C CYS A 157 2.12 -14.44 6.55
N LYS A 158 1.30 -14.19 7.58
CA LYS A 158 -0.15 -14.32 7.48
C LYS A 158 -0.65 -13.22 6.53
N SER A 159 -0.50 -13.44 5.23
CA SER A 159 -0.60 -12.42 4.19
C SER A 159 -1.99 -11.79 4.07
N GLY A 160 -3.00 -12.42 4.69
CA GLY A 160 -4.40 -12.07 4.56
C GLY A 160 -5.00 -12.44 3.20
N VAL A 161 -4.21 -13.03 2.30
CA VAL A 161 -4.65 -13.42 0.96
C VAL A 161 -5.21 -14.85 1.00
N PRO A 162 -6.44 -15.09 0.51
CA PRO A 162 -7.02 -16.43 0.42
C PRO A 162 -6.18 -17.38 -0.44
N ARG A 163 -6.10 -18.66 -0.03
CA ARG A 163 -5.36 -19.71 -0.78
C ARG A 163 -5.84 -19.91 -2.22
N GLY A 164 -7.08 -19.53 -2.55
CA GLY A 164 -7.62 -19.60 -3.91
C GLY A 164 -7.06 -18.52 -4.84
N ILE A 165 -6.51 -17.43 -4.30
CA ILE A 165 -5.92 -16.32 -5.06
C ILE A 165 -4.41 -16.55 -5.23
N TRP A 166 -3.74 -16.98 -4.17
CA TRP A 166 -2.31 -17.30 -4.17
C TRP A 166 -2.05 -18.66 -3.54
N THR A 167 -1.46 -19.57 -4.31
CA THR A 167 -1.20 -20.96 -3.91
C THR A 167 0.27 -21.20 -3.56
N GLY A 168 1.15 -20.22 -3.74
CA GLY A 168 2.60 -20.38 -3.63
C GLY A 168 3.27 -20.92 -4.89
N ASP A 169 2.51 -21.18 -5.95
CA ASP A 169 2.98 -21.67 -7.24
C ASP A 169 3.22 -20.49 -8.21
N PRO A 170 4.31 -20.46 -9.01
CA PRO A 170 4.48 -19.52 -10.12
C PRO A 170 3.31 -19.50 -11.13
N ASP A 171 2.56 -20.59 -11.29
CA ASP A 171 1.37 -20.64 -12.15
C ASP A 171 0.10 -20.09 -11.46
N SER A 172 0.26 -19.41 -10.32
CA SER A 172 -0.84 -18.76 -9.62
C SER A 172 -1.58 -17.79 -10.57
N PRO A 173 -2.92 -17.76 -10.54
CA PRO A 173 -3.74 -16.81 -11.30
C PRO A 173 -3.59 -15.35 -10.80
N SER A 174 -2.60 -15.09 -9.95
CA SER A 174 -2.19 -13.77 -9.48
C SER A 174 -0.68 -13.62 -9.57
N ARG A 175 -0.21 -12.42 -9.90
CA ARG A 175 1.22 -12.08 -9.94
C ARG A 175 1.49 -10.96 -8.97
N TRP A 176 2.59 -11.04 -8.24
CA TRP A 176 2.90 -10.14 -7.13
C TRP A 176 4.28 -9.52 -7.29
N LEU A 177 4.41 -8.26 -6.90
CA LEU A 177 5.65 -7.67 -6.44
C LEU A 177 5.35 -6.97 -5.12
N THR A 178 5.86 -7.53 -4.02
CA THR A 178 5.59 -7.03 -2.68
C THR A 178 6.84 -6.42 -2.08
N MET A 179 6.70 -5.18 -1.64
CA MET A 179 7.67 -4.45 -0.84
C MET A 179 7.21 -4.44 0.62
N GLY A 180 8.15 -4.59 1.54
CA GLY A 180 7.93 -4.37 2.97
C GLY A 180 8.77 -3.23 3.51
N LYS A 181 8.36 -2.73 4.66
CA LYS A 181 9.15 -1.78 5.44
C LYS A 181 10.47 -2.41 5.85
N THR A 182 11.57 -1.68 5.64
CA THR A 182 12.89 -2.07 6.17
C THR A 182 13.12 -1.39 7.52
N ALA A 183 14.10 -1.86 8.29
CA ALA A 183 14.42 -1.30 9.60
C ALA A 183 14.76 0.21 9.57
N THR A 184 15.22 0.71 8.43
CA THR A 184 15.72 2.09 8.24
C THR A 184 14.95 2.90 7.19
N GLY A 185 14.05 2.27 6.42
CA GLY A 185 13.32 2.87 5.31
C GLY A 185 11.82 2.91 5.56
N THR A 186 11.27 4.11 5.80
CA THR A 186 9.82 4.37 5.72
C THR A 186 9.42 5.02 4.41
N SER A 187 10.37 5.52 3.63
CA SER A 187 10.12 6.22 2.38
C SER A 187 10.97 5.62 1.28
N TYR A 188 10.38 5.39 0.12
CA TYR A 188 10.99 4.70 -1.00
C TYR A 188 10.88 5.53 -2.27
N ARG A 189 11.97 5.61 -3.03
CA ARG A 189 11.94 6.06 -4.42
C ARG A 189 11.67 4.83 -5.28
N ILE A 190 10.47 4.76 -5.84
CA ILE A 190 10.05 3.68 -6.75
C ILE A 190 10.23 4.19 -8.17
N THR A 191 11.17 3.59 -8.89
CA THR A 191 11.45 3.88 -10.29
C THR A 191 10.85 2.78 -11.15
N LEU A 192 10.03 3.19 -12.11
CA LEU A 192 9.35 2.35 -13.09
C LEU A 192 9.98 2.63 -14.45
N THR A 193 10.48 1.59 -15.12
CA THR A 193 11.15 1.72 -16.41
C THR A 193 10.57 0.72 -17.40
N LYS A 194 10.11 1.20 -18.56
CA LYS A 194 9.78 0.34 -19.69
C LYS A 194 11.05 0.09 -20.50
N SER A 195 11.44 -1.18 -20.60
CA SER A 195 12.60 -1.62 -21.38
C SER A 195 12.18 -2.07 -22.79
N VAL A 196 13.15 -2.11 -23.70
CA VAL A 196 13.00 -2.79 -25.00
C VAL A 196 13.43 -4.24 -24.77
N THR A 197 12.54 -5.12 -24.29
CA THR A 197 12.86 -6.54 -24.25
C THR A 197 12.69 -7.12 -25.65
N ALA A 198 13.79 -7.36 -26.36
CA ALA A 198 13.77 -8.17 -27.57
C ALA A 198 13.31 -9.58 -27.17
N GLY A 199 12.15 -10.02 -27.67
CA GLY A 199 11.61 -11.34 -27.36
C GLY A 199 12.53 -12.44 -27.88
N SER A 200 13.32 -13.07 -27.01
CA SER A 200 13.96 -14.35 -27.30
C SER A 200 12.97 -15.46 -26.94
N SER A 201 12.19 -15.91 -27.92
CA SER A 201 11.50 -17.20 -27.85
C SER A 201 12.28 -18.20 -28.69
N GLU A 202 12.75 -19.29 -28.09
CA GLU A 202 13.28 -20.47 -28.79
C GLU A 202 12.22 -21.18 -29.67
N SER A 203 10.99 -20.64 -29.75
CA SER A 203 9.87 -21.23 -30.49
C SER A 203 9.13 -20.23 -31.37
N GLY A 204 9.84 -19.38 -32.13
CA GLY A 204 9.33 -18.78 -33.39
C GLY A 204 8.05 -17.92 -33.38
N GLN A 205 7.40 -17.74 -32.24
CA GLN A 205 6.29 -16.81 -32.01
C GLN A 205 6.71 -15.87 -30.88
N GLY A 206 7.31 -14.75 -31.25
CA GLY A 206 7.62 -13.68 -30.30
C GLY A 206 6.34 -12.93 -29.96
N THR A 207 5.69 -13.26 -28.85
CA THR A 207 4.76 -12.34 -28.20
C THR A 207 5.59 -11.30 -27.46
N GLU A 208 5.62 -10.07 -27.98
CA GLU A 208 6.09 -8.90 -27.23
C GLU A 208 5.14 -8.65 -26.06
N SER A 209 5.30 -9.39 -24.97
CA SER A 209 4.63 -9.06 -23.71
C SER A 209 5.33 -7.84 -23.10
N GLY A 210 4.59 -6.73 -22.91
CA GLY A 210 5.14 -5.50 -22.36
C GLY A 210 5.76 -5.73 -20.97
N GLU A 211 6.90 -5.12 -20.70
CA GLU A 211 7.61 -5.27 -19.42
C GLU A 211 7.83 -3.92 -18.75
N ILE A 212 7.57 -3.84 -17.45
CA ILE A 212 7.93 -2.71 -16.61
C ILE A 212 8.85 -3.20 -15.50
N ILE A 213 10.06 -2.66 -15.49
CA ILE A 213 11.05 -2.89 -14.44
C ILE A 213 10.73 -1.95 -13.28
N VAL A 214 10.58 -2.52 -12.09
CA VAL A 214 10.31 -1.85 -10.82
C VAL A 214 11.58 -1.88 -9.98
N CYS A 215 12.08 -0.71 -9.63
CA CYS A 215 13.22 -0.51 -8.74
C CYS A 215 12.77 0.32 -7.54
N ALA A 216 12.68 -0.31 -6.36
CA ALA A 216 12.46 0.40 -5.11
C ALA A 216 13.80 0.63 -4.41
N ARG A 217 14.04 1.85 -3.92
CA ARG A 217 15.21 2.16 -3.08
C ARG A 217 14.79 3.01 -1.90
N SER A 218 15.25 2.66 -0.71
CA SER A 218 15.07 3.51 0.48
C SER A 218 15.58 4.93 0.22
N ALA A 219 14.71 5.92 0.42
CA ALA A 219 15.02 7.33 0.21
C ALA A 219 16.10 7.85 1.18
N THR A 220 16.29 7.17 2.32
CA THR A 220 17.34 7.47 3.31
C THR A 220 18.70 6.85 2.95
N ALA A 221 18.74 5.83 2.10
CA ALA A 221 20.00 5.18 1.69
C ALA A 221 20.81 6.01 0.66
N GLN A 222 20.23 7.06 0.10
CA GLN A 222 20.85 7.92 -0.92
C GLN A 222 21.59 9.15 -0.38
N SER A 223 21.65 9.37 0.94
CA SER A 223 22.48 10.45 1.50
C SER A 223 23.99 10.16 1.47
N SER A 224 24.41 9.07 0.85
CA SER A 224 25.81 8.64 0.75
C SER A 224 26.21 8.24 -0.66
N THR A 225 26.03 9.11 -1.65
CA THR A 225 26.92 9.13 -2.84
C THR A 225 26.94 10.54 -3.46
N PRO A 226 28.09 11.23 -3.50
CA PRO A 226 28.26 12.52 -4.19
C PRO A 226 28.22 12.39 -5.72
#